data_AF-A0AAJ2CQB6-F1
#
_entry.id   AF-A0AAJ2CQB6-F1
#
_cell.length_a   1.000
_cell.length_b   1.000
_cell.length_c   1.000
_cell.angle_alpha   90.00
_cell.angle_beta   90.00
_cell.angle_gamma   90.00
#
_symmetry.space_group_name_H-M   'P 1'
#
loop_
_entity.id
_entity.type
_entity.pdbx_description
1 polymer ?
#
loop_
_entity_poly.entity_id
_entity_poly.type
_entity_poly.pdbx_seq_one_letter_code
_entity_poly.pdbx_strand_id
1 'polypeptide(L)'
;TKNRFPLSQKYLDFINTTKNIDADFLEGTTASGKTTVGAGVKFMLMVSKSKKKLHIIASKTTGTAEKNIIQSDNGILSIHKGKATYHGNGDKDYKIPHIKFEDKIIFVLGYDNRDKWELV
;
A
#
# COMPACT_ATOMS: atom_id res chain seq x y z
N THR A 1 -23.84 6.75 6.56
CA THR A 1 -23.82 6.91 5.08
C THR A 1 -22.78 5.97 4.49
N LYS A 2 -23.19 4.94 3.73
CA LYS A 2 -22.23 4.09 3.00
C LYS A 2 -21.67 4.93 1.85
N ASN A 3 -20.47 5.50 2.01
CA ASN A 3 -19.74 6.08 0.89
C ASN A 3 -19.54 4.98 -0.15
N ARG A 4 -20.35 5.01 -1.22
CA ARG A 4 -20.21 4.07 -2.33
C ARG A 4 -19.08 4.61 -3.21
N PHE A 5 -18.03 3.80 -3.36
CA PHE A 5 -16.97 4.01 -4.35
C PHE A 5 -17.22 3.08 -5.54
N PRO A 6 -18.12 3.44 -6.48
CA PRO A 6 -18.35 2.61 -7.65
C PRO A 6 -17.05 2.54 -8.47
N LEU A 7 -16.54 1.33 -8.67
CA LEU A 7 -15.36 1.10 -9.48
C LEU A 7 -15.78 1.00 -10.95
N SER A 8 -15.09 1.74 -11.82
CA SER A 8 -15.21 1.58 -13.27
C SER A 8 -14.76 0.19 -13.70
N GLN A 9 -15.25 -0.31 -14.85
CA GLN A 9 -14.89 -1.62 -15.37
C GLN A 9 -13.37 -1.82 -15.46
N LYS A 10 -12.62 -0.83 -15.97
CA LYS A 10 -11.15 -0.88 -16.02
C LYS A 10 -10.47 -1.15 -14.67
N TYR A 11 -11.04 -0.64 -13.57
CA TYR A 11 -10.49 -0.85 -12.22
C TYR A 11 -10.87 -2.22 -11.67
N LEU A 12 -12.07 -2.70 -11.99
CA LEU A 12 -12.45 -4.08 -11.69
C LEU A 12 -11.54 -5.07 -12.43
N ASP A 13 -11.30 -4.85 -13.71
CA ASP A 13 -10.41 -5.68 -14.53
C ASP A 13 -8.99 -5.66 -13.99
N PHE A 14 -8.48 -4.46 -13.66
CA PHE A 14 -7.18 -4.30 -13.02
C PHE A 14 -7.08 -5.09 -11.71
N ILE A 15 -8.06 -4.96 -10.80
CA ILE A 15 -8.05 -5.68 -9.51
C ILE A 15 -8.11 -7.21 -9.71
N ASN A 16 -8.94 -7.69 -10.64
CA ASN A 16 -9.17 -9.11 -10.86
C ASN A 16 -8.02 -9.82 -11.59
N THR A 17 -7.22 -9.07 -12.36
CA THR A 17 -6.05 -9.59 -13.08
C THR A 17 -4.93 -9.93 -12.10
N THR A 18 -4.88 -11.18 -11.65
CA THR A 18 -3.95 -11.65 -10.59
C THR A 18 -3.21 -12.95 -10.93
N LYS A 19 -3.47 -13.55 -12.09
CA LYS A 19 -2.86 -14.82 -12.52
C LYS A 19 -1.79 -14.53 -13.56
N ASN A 20 -0.61 -15.13 -13.39
CA ASN A 20 0.53 -14.99 -14.31
C ASN A 20 0.94 -13.52 -14.55
N ILE A 21 0.96 -12.73 -13.48
CA ILE A 21 1.38 -11.32 -13.50
C ILE A 21 2.64 -11.18 -12.66
N ASP A 22 3.70 -10.69 -13.29
CA ASP A 22 4.95 -10.35 -12.60
C ASP A 22 4.98 -8.87 -12.17
N ALA A 23 4.27 -8.01 -12.90
CA ALA A 23 4.21 -6.58 -12.62
C ALA A 23 2.87 -5.96 -13.07
N ASP A 24 2.40 -4.99 -12.29
CA ASP A 24 1.20 -4.19 -12.55
C ASP A 24 1.56 -2.72 -12.67
N PHE A 25 1.04 -2.05 -13.69
CA PHE A 25 1.25 -0.62 -13.91
C PHE A 25 -0.10 0.10 -13.92
N LEU A 26 -0.20 1.16 -13.13
CA LEU A 26 -1.41 1.98 -13.05
C LEU A 26 -1.04 3.45 -13.17
N GLU A 27 -1.11 3.97 -14.39
CA GLU A 27 -0.76 5.34 -14.73
C GLU A 27 -2.00 6.24 -14.93
N GLY A 28 -1.79 7.55 -14.82
CA GLY A 28 -2.83 8.55 -15.07
C GLY A 28 -2.71 9.79 -14.20
N THR A 29 -3.64 10.73 -14.36
CA THR A 29 -3.61 12.06 -13.73
C THR A 29 -3.90 12.03 -12.23
N THR A 30 -3.55 13.11 -11.51
CA THR A 30 -3.91 13.29 -10.10
C THR A 30 -5.43 13.14 -9.90
N ALA A 31 -5.84 12.60 -8.74
CA ALA A 31 -7.24 12.37 -8.38
C ALA A 31 -8.00 11.37 -9.28
N SER A 32 -7.34 10.62 -10.17
CA SER A 32 -8.01 9.59 -10.97
C SER A 32 -8.35 8.30 -10.19
N GLY A 33 -7.94 8.17 -8.92
CA GLY A 33 -8.23 7.01 -8.06
C GLY A 33 -7.14 5.93 -7.99
N LYS A 34 -5.97 6.17 -8.60
CA LYS A 34 -4.88 5.19 -8.68
C LYS A 34 -4.40 4.69 -7.32
N THR A 35 -4.16 5.60 -6.38
CA THR A 35 -3.67 5.23 -5.04
C THR A 35 -4.67 4.35 -4.30
N THR A 36 -5.95 4.70 -4.38
CA THR A 36 -7.05 3.94 -3.78
C THR A 36 -7.16 2.55 -4.39
N VAL A 37 -7.19 2.44 -5.71
CA VAL A 37 -7.37 1.15 -6.40
C VAL A 37 -6.11 0.28 -6.34
N GLY A 38 -4.94 0.86 -6.62
CA GLY A 38 -3.66 0.16 -6.66
C GLY A 38 -3.20 -0.25 -5.27
N ALA A 39 -2.93 0.72 -4.40
CA ALA A 39 -2.39 0.44 -3.07
C ALA A 39 -3.49 0.06 -2.08
N GLY A 40 -4.59 0.81 -2.03
CA GLY A 40 -5.67 0.60 -1.07
C GLY A 40 -6.47 -0.69 -1.29
N VAL A 41 -6.58 -1.17 -2.53
CA VAL A 41 -7.39 -2.37 -2.86
C VAL A 41 -6.52 -3.51 -3.39
N LYS A 42 -5.99 -3.40 -4.61
CA LYS A 42 -5.32 -4.54 -5.28
C LYS A 42 -4.11 -5.04 -4.48
N PHE A 43 -3.20 -4.15 -4.08
CA PHE A 43 -2.02 -4.51 -3.31
C PHE A 43 -2.39 -5.20 -2.00
N MET A 44 -3.31 -4.64 -1.21
CA MET A 44 -3.74 -5.24 0.07
C MET A 44 -4.39 -6.62 -0.12
N LEU A 45 -5.20 -6.81 -1.18
CA LEU A 45 -5.74 -8.13 -1.54
C LEU A 45 -4.64 -9.13 -1.91
N MET A 46 -3.61 -8.68 -2.64
CA MET A 46 -2.47 -9.51 -2.99
C MET A 46 -1.59 -9.84 -1.77
N VAL A 47 -1.44 -8.90 -0.82
CA VAL A 47 -0.80 -9.16 0.48
C VAL A 47 -1.58 -10.23 1.23
N SER A 48 -2.91 -10.10 1.34
CA SER A 48 -3.79 -11.09 1.99
C SER A 48 -3.61 -12.50 1.39
N LYS A 49 -3.67 -12.59 0.05
CA LYS A 49 -3.54 -13.84 -0.72
C LYS A 49 -2.14 -14.46 -0.67
N SER A 50 -1.10 -13.65 -0.44
CA SER A 50 0.28 -14.11 -0.49
C SER A 50 0.63 -15.01 0.69
N LYS A 51 1.41 -16.07 0.42
CA LYS A 51 2.04 -16.91 1.46
C LYS A 51 3.22 -16.20 2.14
N LYS A 52 3.74 -15.11 1.55
CA LYS A 52 4.85 -14.34 2.11
C LYS A 52 4.38 -13.50 3.29
N LYS A 53 5.20 -13.45 4.34
CA LYS A 53 4.92 -12.66 5.56
C LYS A 53 5.34 -11.20 5.46
N LEU A 54 6.31 -10.90 4.61
CA LEU A 54 6.91 -9.58 4.46
C LEU A 54 6.61 -9.00 3.07
N HIS A 55 6.23 -7.72 3.06
CA HIS A 55 5.87 -6.94 1.88
C HIS A 55 6.43 -5.53 2.02
N ILE A 56 6.45 -4.75 0.93
CA ILE A 56 7.02 -3.40 0.91
C ILE A 56 6.10 -2.45 0.15
N ILE A 57 5.94 -1.24 0.69
CA ILE A 57 5.52 -0.05 -0.03
C ILE A 57 6.73 0.88 -0.07
N ALA A 58 7.15 1.27 -1.27
CA ALA A 58 8.25 2.19 -1.48
C ALA A 58 7.74 3.51 -2.06
N SER A 59 8.23 4.63 -1.53
CA SER A 59 7.92 5.98 -2.02
C SER A 59 9.17 6.86 -1.93
N LYS A 60 9.14 8.03 -2.57
CA LYS A 60 10.27 8.98 -2.49
C LYS A 60 10.72 9.17 -1.04
N THR A 61 9.81 9.57 -0.16
CA THR A 61 10.05 9.63 1.28
C THR A 61 9.00 8.81 2.02
N THR A 62 9.29 8.32 3.23
CA THR A 62 8.30 7.64 4.09
C THR A 62 7.10 8.52 4.39
N GLY A 63 7.33 9.82 4.68
CA GLY A 63 6.26 10.79 4.89
C GLY A 63 5.36 11.00 3.66
N THR A 64 5.90 10.82 2.45
CA THR A 64 5.09 10.86 1.21
C THR A 64 4.13 9.68 1.13
N ALA A 65 4.57 8.47 1.47
CA ALA A 65 3.68 7.30 1.55
C ALA A 65 2.65 7.49 2.66
N GLU A 66 3.07 7.96 3.83
CA GLU A 66 2.20 8.17 4.97
C GLU A 66 1.02 9.09 4.63
N LYS A 67 1.31 10.28 4.08
CA LYS A 67 0.30 11.25 3.68
C LYS A 67 -0.61 10.75 2.56
N ASN A 68 -0.03 10.21 1.48
CA ASN A 68 -0.78 10.02 0.24
C ASN A 68 -1.40 8.62 0.11
N ILE A 69 -0.74 7.60 0.67
CA ILE A 69 -1.11 6.18 0.49
C ILE A 69 -1.77 5.62 1.75
N ILE A 70 -1.26 5.96 2.93
CA ILE A 70 -1.64 5.28 4.18
C ILE A 70 -2.80 5.99 4.87
N GLN A 71 -2.64 7.28 5.19
CA GLN A 71 -3.57 8.06 6.02
C GLN A 71 -4.59 8.90 5.23
N SER A 72 -4.50 8.95 3.90
CA SER A 72 -5.44 9.73 3.09
C SER A 72 -6.89 9.23 3.25
N ASP A 73 -7.88 10.08 2.95
CA ASP A 73 -9.31 9.79 3.11
C ASP A 73 -9.76 8.49 2.42
N ASN A 74 -9.06 8.10 1.34
CA ASN A 74 -9.24 6.84 0.61
C ASN A 74 -7.93 6.05 0.50
N GLY A 75 -7.10 6.16 1.54
CA GLY A 75 -5.86 5.42 1.73
C GLY A 75 -6.10 4.10 2.45
N ILE A 76 -5.01 3.39 2.72
CA ILE A 76 -5.03 2.03 3.27
C ILE A 76 -5.79 1.98 4.61
N LEU A 77 -5.54 2.90 5.54
CA LEU A 77 -6.16 2.85 6.88
C LEU A 77 -7.66 3.19 6.84
N SER A 78 -8.09 4.01 5.88
CA SER A 78 -9.50 4.31 5.67
C SER A 78 -10.25 3.09 5.12
N ILE A 79 -9.68 2.44 4.11
CA ILE A 79 -10.30 1.29 3.43
C ILE A 79 -10.29 0.03 4.31
N HIS A 80 -9.17 -0.21 5.02
CA HIS A 80 -8.97 -1.37 5.88
C HIS A 80 -9.10 -1.01 7.36
N LYS A 81 -10.01 -0.09 7.68
CA LYS A 81 -10.23 0.39 9.04
C LYS A 81 -10.49 -0.77 10.00
N GLY A 82 -9.71 -0.83 11.07
CA GLY A 82 -9.77 -1.90 12.08
C GLY A 82 -9.08 -3.21 11.68
N LYS A 83 -8.53 -3.32 10.46
CA LYS A 83 -7.77 -4.49 9.99
C LYS A 83 -6.29 -4.18 9.73
N ALA A 84 -5.99 -2.95 9.33
CA ALA A 84 -4.63 -2.45 9.14
C ALA A 84 -4.27 -1.47 10.26
N THR A 85 -3.04 -1.58 10.78
CA THR A 85 -2.49 -0.65 11.78
C THR A 85 -1.13 -0.16 11.32
N TYR A 86 -0.94 1.16 11.29
CA TYR A 86 0.31 1.78 10.89
C TYR A 86 1.16 2.15 12.11
N HIS A 87 2.43 1.77 12.08
CA HIS A 87 3.45 2.05 13.08
C HIS A 87 4.52 2.93 12.46
N GLY A 88 4.27 4.24 12.36
CA GLY A 88 5.14 5.19 11.65
C GLY A 88 6.53 5.35 12.26
N ASN A 89 6.69 5.10 13.55
CA ASN A 89 7.97 5.10 14.25
C ASN A 89 8.51 3.68 14.52
N GLY A 90 7.93 2.67 13.86
CA GLY A 90 8.13 1.28 14.23
C GLY A 90 7.45 0.92 15.55
N ASP A 91 7.74 -0.27 16.03
CA ASP A 91 7.25 -0.80 17.30
C ASP A 91 8.31 -1.69 17.99
N LYS A 92 7.88 -2.54 18.93
CA LYS A 92 8.78 -3.45 19.63
C LYS A 92 9.40 -4.49 18.71
N ASP A 93 8.66 -4.96 17.70
CA ASP A 93 9.03 -6.06 16.81
C ASP A 93 9.85 -5.55 15.62
N TYR A 94 9.46 -4.41 15.04
CA TYR A 94 10.10 -3.81 13.87
C TYR A 94 10.40 -2.33 14.10
N LYS A 95 11.69 -1.97 14.05
CA LYS A 95 12.17 -0.60 14.34
C LYS A 95 12.01 0.41 13.21
N ILE A 96 11.39 0.01 12.10
CA ILE A 96 11.17 0.85 10.93
C ILE A 96 9.68 1.01 10.62
N PRO A 97 9.28 2.07 9.89
CA PRO A 97 7.87 2.31 9.57
C PRO A 97 7.23 1.11 8.87
N HIS A 98 6.08 0.66 9.37
CA HIS A 98 5.40 -0.50 8.81
C HIS A 98 3.88 -0.51 9.07
N ILE A 99 3.17 -1.33 8.31
CA ILE A 99 1.75 -1.65 8.51
C ILE A 99 1.64 -3.11 8.92
N LYS A 100 0.89 -3.39 10.00
CA LYS A 100 0.44 -4.73 10.39
C LYS A 100 -0.90 -5.02 9.74
N PHE A 101 -1.02 -6.14 9.03
CA PHE A 101 -2.24 -6.57 8.32
C PHE A 101 -2.28 -8.09 8.17
N GLU A 102 -3.30 -8.77 8.72
CA GLU A 102 -3.52 -10.23 8.60
C GLU A 102 -2.26 -11.10 8.86
N ASP A 103 -1.60 -10.88 10.00
CA ASP A 103 -0.33 -11.53 10.40
C ASP A 103 0.82 -11.34 9.41
N LYS A 104 0.76 -10.28 8.60
CA LYS A 104 1.79 -9.87 7.65
C LYS A 104 2.25 -8.45 7.98
N ILE A 105 3.48 -8.17 7.55
CA ILE A 105 4.14 -6.88 7.73
C ILE A 105 4.38 -6.28 6.36
N ILE A 106 3.94 -5.04 6.20
CA ILE A 106 4.24 -4.22 5.02
C ILE A 106 5.17 -3.10 5.47
N PHE A 107 6.45 -3.18 5.12
CA PHE A 107 7.41 -2.11 5.41
C PHE A 107 7.17 -0.91 4.50
N VAL A 108 7.38 0.28 5.05
CA VAL A 108 7.25 1.55 4.32
C VAL A 108 8.64 2.17 4.19
N LEU A 109 9.18 2.17 2.97
CA LEU A 109 10.57 2.53 2.71
C LEU A 109 10.67 3.78 1.82
N GLY A 110 11.62 4.65 2.16
CA GLY A 110 11.98 5.84 1.37
C GLY A 110 13.15 5.55 0.44
N TYR A 111 13.07 5.95 -0.83
CA TYR A 111 14.17 5.82 -1.81
C TYR A 111 14.79 7.16 -2.25
N ASP A 112 14.53 8.25 -1.52
CA ASP A 112 15.05 9.59 -1.81
C ASP A 112 16.55 9.77 -1.59
N ASN A 113 17.12 9.01 -0.66
CA ASN A 113 18.52 9.11 -0.30
C ASN A 113 19.22 7.78 -0.57
N ARG A 114 20.17 7.80 -1.52
CA ARG A 114 20.99 6.65 -1.91
C ARG A 114 21.82 6.10 -0.76
N ASP A 115 22.35 6.96 0.11
CA ASP A 115 23.20 6.57 1.24
C ASP A 115 22.46 5.61 2.20
N LYS A 116 21.13 5.68 2.26
CA LYS A 116 20.31 4.74 3.06
C LYS A 116 20.30 3.31 2.51
N TRP A 117 20.72 3.12 1.26
CA TRP A 117 20.68 1.85 0.53
C TRP A 117 22.08 1.31 0.21
N GLU A 118 23.12 2.09 0.47
CA GLU A 118 24.49 1.62 0.35
C GLU A 118 24.88 0.86 1.62
N LEU A 119 25.37 -0.36 1.44
CA LEU A 119 26.05 -1.09 2.49
C LEU A 119 27.42 -0.44 2.65
N VAL A 120 27.57 0.37 3.71
CA VAL A 120 28.86 0.91 4.13
C VAL A 120 29.66 -0.18 4.83
#